data_AF-A0A960PE26-F1
#
_entry.id   AF-A0A960PE26-F1
#
_cell.length_a   1.000
_cell.length_b   1.000
_cell.length_c   1.000
_cell.angle_alpha   90.00
_cell.angle_beta   90.00
_cell.angle_gamma   90.00
#
_symmetry.space_group_name_H-M   'P 1'
#
loop_
_entity.id
_entity.type
_entity.pdbx_description
1 polymer ?
#
loop_
_entity_poly.entity_id
_entity_poly.type
_entity_poly.pdbx_seq_one_letter_code
_entity_poly.pdbx_strand_id
1 'polypeptide(L)' 'DPNVAYVDHEEIPGFMGAMTMGYPVRDAAEFGKLSVGDRIEAKVMARGHSEYYLNEIQVTAEPEPAAETGAEQQQ' A
#
# COMPACT_ATOMS: atom_id res chain seq x y z
N ASP A 1 -18.96 0.34 5.59
CA ASP A 1 -17.65 -0.06 6.15
C ASP A 1 -16.59 0.87 5.60
N PRO A 2 -15.59 1.30 6.39
CA PRO A 2 -14.48 2.07 5.84
C PRO A 2 -13.72 1.23 4.82
N ASN A 3 -13.21 1.83 3.74
CA ASN A 3 -12.29 1.15 2.84
C ASN A 3 -10.99 0.87 3.59
N VAL A 4 -10.57 -0.39 3.69
CA VAL A 4 -9.36 -0.79 4.41
C VAL A 4 -8.38 -1.42 3.43
N ALA A 5 -7.17 -0.85 3.34
CA ALA A 5 -6.07 -1.41 2.57
C ALA A 5 -5.15 -2.19 3.50
N TYR A 6 -4.89 -3.46 3.19
CA TYR A 6 -3.88 -4.24 3.90
C TYR A 6 -2.54 -3.97 3.25
N VAL A 7 -1.67 -3.30 3.98
CA VAL A 7 -0.36 -2.84 3.48
C VAL A 7 0.71 -3.55 4.28
N ASP A 8 1.63 -4.20 3.56
CA ASP A 8 2.90 -4.63 4.11
C ASP A 8 3.82 -3.42 4.16
N HIS A 9 4.03 -2.87 5.35
CA HIS A 9 4.78 -1.63 5.52
C HIS A 9 6.11 -1.89 6.22
N GLU A 10 7.13 -1.13 5.82
CA GLU A 10 8.41 -1.09 6.51
C GLU A 10 8.29 -0.35 7.86
N GLU A 11 9.32 -0.41 8.69
CA GLU A 11 9.31 0.29 9.98
C GLU A 11 9.06 1.80 9.78
N ILE A 12 8.07 2.31 10.49
CA ILE A 12 7.75 3.72 10.59
C ILE A 12 8.38 4.24 11.89
N PRO A 13 9.56 4.88 11.82
CA PRO A 13 10.31 5.27 13.01
C PRO A 13 9.48 6.20 13.90
N GLY A 14 9.38 5.86 15.18
CA GLY A 14 8.61 6.62 16.17
C GLY A 14 7.09 6.37 16.15
N PHE A 15 6.60 5.50 15.27
CA PHE A 15 5.19 5.14 15.20
C PHE A 15 4.96 3.64 15.32
N MET A 16 5.56 2.82 14.44
CA MET A 16 5.19 1.41 14.28
C MET A 16 6.28 0.59 13.58
N GLY A 17 6.56 -0.63 14.07
CA GLY A 17 7.52 -1.54 13.43
C GLY A 17 7.01 -2.12 12.12
N ALA A 18 7.89 -2.68 11.29
CA ALA A 18 7.51 -3.30 10.01
C ALA A 18 6.52 -4.46 10.22
N MET A 19 5.35 -4.40 9.59
CA MET A 19 4.36 -5.48 9.60
C MET A 19 3.31 -5.30 8.50
N THR A 20 2.52 -6.34 8.26
CA THR A 20 1.32 -6.24 7.43
C THR A 20 0.11 -5.96 8.29
N MET A 21 -0.57 -4.83 8.07
CA MET A 21 -1.82 -4.53 8.76
C MET A 21 -2.79 -3.71 7.92
N GLY A 22 -4.06 -3.70 8.35
CA GLY A 22 -5.12 -2.94 7.70
C GLY A 22 -5.08 -1.47 8.07
N TYR A 23 -4.98 -0.60 7.07
CA TYR A 23 -5.11 0.85 7.23
C TYR A 23 -6.40 1.36 6.60
N PRO A 24 -7.20 2.15 7.33
CA PRO A 24 -8.34 2.85 6.75
C PRO A 24 -7.89 3.87 5.71
N VAL A 25 -8.61 3.95 4.60
CA VAL A 25 -8.46 5.01 3.60
C VAL A 25 -9.76 5.79 3.55
N ARG A 26 -9.71 7.07 3.94
CA ARG A 26 -10.91 7.92 4.04
C ARG A 26 -11.42 8.35 2.66
N ASP A 27 -10.51 8.56 1.73
CA ASP A 27 -10.84 8.99 0.38
C ASP A 27 -11.07 7.78 -0.53
N ALA A 28 -12.27 7.70 -1.10
CA ALA A 28 -12.63 6.57 -1.96
C ALA A 28 -11.93 6.61 -3.32
N ALA A 29 -11.53 7.79 -3.81
CA ALA A 29 -10.80 7.92 -5.07
C ALA A 29 -9.34 7.49 -4.90
N GLU A 30 -8.70 7.84 -3.79
CA GLU A 30 -7.37 7.34 -3.42
C GLU A 30 -7.39 5.82 -3.27
N PHE A 31 -8.38 5.27 -2.56
CA PHE A 31 -8.53 3.82 -2.41
C PHE A 31 -8.76 3.13 -3.76
N GLY A 32 -9.54 3.73 -4.66
CA GLY A 32 -9.82 3.18 -5.99
C GLY A 32 -8.61 3.11 -6.93
N LYS A 33 -7.51 3.80 -6.60
CA LYS A 33 -6.23 3.70 -7.35
C LYS A 33 -5.39 2.50 -6.91
N LEU A 34 -5.65 1.97 -5.72
CA LEU A 34 -4.86 0.89 -5.14
C LEU A 34 -5.17 -0.45 -5.80
N SER A 35 -4.12 -1.22 -6.08
CA SER A 35 -4.21 -2.60 -6.53
C SER A 35 -3.34 -3.49 -5.65
N VAL A 36 -3.72 -4.75 -5.50
CA VAL A 36 -2.89 -5.72 -4.77
C VAL A 36 -1.56 -5.91 -5.52
N GLY A 37 -0.46 -5.84 -4.79
CA GLY A 37 0.89 -5.94 -5.34
C GLY A 37 1.50 -4.59 -5.75
N ASP A 38 0.73 -3.50 -5.67
CA ASP A 38 1.24 -2.16 -5.89
C ASP A 38 2.22 -1.72 -4.80
N ARG A 39 3.28 -1.00 -5.20
CA ARG A 39 4.15 -0.32 -4.25
C ARG A 39 3.72 1.13 -4.11
N ILE A 40 3.22 1.47 -2.93
CA ILE A 40 2.77 2.81 -2.61
C ILE A 40 3.71 3.55 -1.68
N GLU A 41 3.78 4.87 -1.86
CA GLU A 41 4.18 5.81 -0.81
C GLU A 41 2.91 6.49 -0.27
N ALA A 42 2.75 6.50 1.05
CA ALA A 42 1.59 7.12 1.70
C ALA A 42 2.00 7.71 3.04
N LYS A 43 1.23 8.69 3.53
CA LYS A 43 1.40 9.24 4.87
C LYS A 43 0.37 8.66 5.82
N VAL A 44 0.85 8.15 6.95
CA VAL A 44 -0.02 7.70 8.04
C VAL A 44 -0.40 8.92 8.90
N MET A 45 -1.66 9.32 8.82
CA MET A 45 -2.23 10.35 9.68
C MET A 45 -2.74 9.69 10.96
N ALA A 46 -1.98 9.77 12.05
CA ALA A 46 -2.34 9.22 13.34
C ALA A 46 -2.75 10.31 14.34
N ARG A 47 -3.92 10.13 14.98
CA ARG A 47 -4.41 10.94 16.09
C ARG A 47 -4.48 10.07 17.36
N GLY A 48 -3.30 9.76 17.88
CA GLY A 48 -3.14 8.80 18.97
C GLY A 48 -3.10 7.36 18.47
N HIS A 49 -3.38 6.39 19.34
CA HIS A 49 -3.24 4.95 19.04
C HIS A 49 -4.46 4.32 18.35
N SER A 50 -5.63 4.94 18.44
CA SER A 50 -6.90 4.33 17.99
C SER A 50 -7.44 4.91 16.68
N GLU A 51 -6.94 6.07 16.26
CA GLU A 51 -7.45 6.77 15.09
C GLU A 51 -6.29 7.05 14.14
N TYR A 52 -6.13 6.20 13.12
CA TYR A 52 -5.13 6.35 12.07
C TYR A 52 -5.71 6.02 10.70
N TYR A 53 -5.22 6.66 9.65
CA TYR A 53 -5.64 6.42 8.27
C TYR A 53 -4.52 6.82 7.29
N LEU A 54 -4.54 6.24 6.09
CA LEU A 54 -3.66 6.66 5.00
C LEU A 54 -4.19 7.90 4.31
N ASN A 55 -3.26 8.79 3.95
CA ASN A 55 -3.50 9.98 3.17
C ASN A 55 -2.34 10.23 2.20
N GLU A 56 -2.58 11.03 1.16
CA GLU A 56 -1.59 11.36 0.13
C GLU A 56 -0.97 10.08 -0.48
N ILE A 57 -1.82 9.17 -0.96
CA ILE A 57 -1.40 7.86 -1.47
C ILE A 57 -0.88 8.04 -2.89
N GLN A 58 0.36 7.64 -3.15
CA GLN A 58 0.98 7.67 -4.46
C GLN A 58 1.46 6.26 -4.83
N VAL A 59 0.96 5.75 -5.95
CA VAL A 59 1.48 4.54 -6.58
C VAL A 59 2.86 4.87 -7.15
N THR A 60 3.90 4.20 -6.64
CA THR A 60 5.30 4.44 -7.04
C THR A 60 5.84 3.36 -7.94
N ALA A 61 5.29 2.15 -7.83
CA ALA A 61 5.43 1.11 -8.83
C ALA A 61 4.12 0.35 -8.90
N GLU A 62 3.51 0.33 -10.09
CA GLU A 62 2.46 -0.63 -10.37
C GLU A 62 2.99 -2.05 -10.16
N PRO A 63 2.14 -3.02 -9.81
CA PRO A 63 2.59 -4.39 -9.69
C PRO A 63 3.30 -4.74 -10.99
N GLU A 64 4.61 -5.02 -10.92
CA GLU A 64 5.31 -5.58 -12.06
C GLU A 64 4.45 -6.76 -12.51
N PRO A 65 4.01 -6.81 -13.78
CA PRO A 65 3.34 -8.00 -14.27
C PRO A 65 4.33 -9.11 -14.01
N ALA A 66 3.99 -9.99 -13.06
CA ALA A 66 4.85 -11.06 -12.60
C ALA A 66 5.51 -11.63 -13.83
N ALA A 67 6.84 -11.48 -13.91
CA ALA A 67 7.63 -11.72 -15.09
C ALA A 67 6.96 -12.76 -15.99
N GLU A 68 6.55 -12.35 -17.18
CA GLU A 68 6.45 -13.26 -18.32
C GLU A 68 7.86 -13.82 -18.57
N THR A 69 8.38 -14.64 -17.66
CA THR A 69 9.48 -15.55 -17.91
C THR A 69 8.84 -16.80 -18.47
N GLY A 70 8.25 -16.62 -19.65
CA GLY A 70 7.56 -17.62 -20.43
C GLY A 70 7.87 -17.38 -21.89
N ALA A 71 9.03 -17.92 -22.31
CA ALA A 71 9.50 -18.08 -23.69
C ALA A 71 10.15 -16.86 -24.36
N GLU A 72 11.50 -16.85 -24.39
CA GLU A 72 12.22 -17.03 -25.66
C GLU A 72 13.71 -17.36 -25.43
N GLN A 73 14.05 -18.66 -25.33
CA GLN A 73 15.38 -19.12 -25.75
C GLN A 73 15.24 -19.49 -27.22
N GLN A 74 15.53 -18.50 -28.06
CA GLN A 74 15.71 -18.62 -29.50
C GLN A 74 16.96 -19.47 -29.82
N GLN A 75 16.74 -20.45 -30.71
CA GLN A 75 17.64 -21.02 -31.71
C GLN A 75 18.75 -22.01 -31.28
#